data_AF-A0A7V5RAM4-F1
#
_entry.id   AF-A0A7V5RAM4-F1
#
_cell.length_a   1.000
_cell.length_b   1.000
_cell.length_c   1.000
_cell.angle_alpha   90.00
_cell.angle_beta   90.00
_cell.angle_gamma   90.00
#
_symmetry.space_group_name_H-M   'P 1'
#
loop_
_entity.id
_entity.type
_entity.pdbx_description
1 polymer ?
#
loop_
_entity_poly.entity_id
_entity_poly.type
_entity_poly.pdbx_seq_one_letter_code
_entity_poly.pdbx_strand_id
1 'polypeptide(L)'
;EGASLSASLSAGHGGRSVIPPVVVHMIGIGEKSGELGPMLVAAADTYEKELEAGIKATLGMLEPLLIVVMGVVVGFIVLAILLPLFELNQVVT
;
A
#
# COMPACT_ATOMS: atom_id res chain seq x y z
N GLU A 1 22.93 16.56 -26.92
CA GLU A 1 22.94 15.09 -26.82
C GLU A 1 21.52 14.61 -26.58
N GLY A 2 20.89 14.01 -27.59
CA GLY A 2 19.51 13.51 -27.50
C GLY A 2 19.50 12.14 -26.84
N ALA A 3 19.63 12.10 -25.51
CA ALA A 3 19.43 10.87 -24.76
C ALA A 3 17.96 10.47 -24.84
N SER A 4 17.69 9.18 -25.05
CA SER A 4 16.33 8.67 -25.14
C SER A 4 15.54 9.02 -23.87
N LEU A 5 14.25 9.31 -24.00
CA LEU A 5 13.40 9.67 -22.85
C LEU A 5 13.43 8.56 -21.78
N SER A 6 13.47 7.31 -22.25
CA SER A 6 13.69 6.11 -21.44
C SER A 6 15.02 6.12 -20.66
N ALA A 7 16.12 6.62 -21.24
CA ALA A 7 17.42 6.73 -20.58
C ALA A 7 17.47 7.89 -19.59
N SER A 8 16.83 9.02 -19.91
CA SER A 8 16.79 10.19 -19.02
C SER A 8 15.90 9.96 -17.79
N LEU A 9 14.77 9.26 -17.96
CA LEU A 9 13.90 8.85 -16.87
C LEU A 9 14.52 7.76 -15.98
N SER A 10 15.33 6.86 -16.53
CA SER A 10 16.05 5.86 -15.73
C SER A 10 17.29 6.43 -15.03
N ALA A 11 17.98 7.41 -15.62
CA ALA A 11 19.16 8.04 -15.03
C ALA A 11 18.85 9.16 -14.02
N GLY A 12 17.71 9.86 -14.15
CA GLY A 12 17.34 11.00 -13.29
C GLY A 12 16.90 10.63 -11.87
N HIS A 13 16.71 9.35 -11.56
CA HIS A 13 16.18 8.91 -10.27
C HIS A 13 17.28 8.31 -9.40
N GLY A 14 17.96 9.17 -8.63
CA GLY A 14 18.95 8.79 -7.62
C GLY A 14 18.39 7.87 -6.52
N GLY A 15 18.27 6.56 -6.83
CA GLY A 15 18.09 5.49 -5.86
C GLY A 15 16.66 5.23 -5.36
N ARG A 16 15.64 5.99 -5.77
CA ARG A 16 14.23 5.71 -5.43
C ARG A 16 13.46 5.29 -6.66
N SER A 17 13.17 3.99 -6.75
CA SER A 17 12.38 3.36 -7.80
C SER A 17 10.90 3.76 -7.66
N VAL A 18 10.56 5.01 -7.98
CA VAL A 18 9.18 5.51 -8.02
C VAL A 18 8.48 5.07 -9.32
N ILE A 19 9.26 4.82 -10.38
CA ILE A 19 8.73 4.36 -11.66
C ILE A 19 8.92 2.84 -11.76
N PRO A 20 7.84 2.07 -11.96
CA PRO A 20 7.93 0.63 -12.19
C PRO A 20 8.77 0.32 -13.44
N PRO A 21 9.59 -0.74 -13.43
CA PRO A 21 10.41 -1.11 -14.58
C PRO A 21 9.58 -1.43 -15.84
N VAL A 22 8.33 -1.85 -15.65
CA VAL A 22 7.38 -2.08 -16.75
C VAL A 22 7.05 -0.79 -17.52
N VAL A 23 6.89 0.34 -16.82
CA VAL A 23 6.63 1.66 -17.42
C VAL A 23 7.81 2.12 -18.26
N VAL A 24 9.04 1.96 -17.77
CA VAL A 24 10.27 2.30 -18.50
C VAL A 24 10.40 1.48 -19.79
N HIS A 25 10.02 0.20 -19.74
CA HIS A 25 10.04 -0.67 -20.91
C HIS A 25 9.02 -0.24 -21.97
N MET A 26 7.80 0.12 -21.56
CA MET A 26 6.74 0.60 -22.47
C MET A 26 7.14 1.90 -23.17
N ILE A 27 7.74 2.84 -22.44
CA ILE A 27 8.27 4.08 -23.01
C ILE A 27 9.38 3.78 -24.03
N GLY A 28 10.29 2.85 -23.71
CA GLY A 28 11.35 2.43 -24.63
C GLY A 28 10.85 1.73 -25.89
N ILE A 29 9.74 0.99 -25.80
CA ILE A 29 9.05 0.39 -26.96
C ILE A 29 8.41 1.48 -27.82
N GLY A 30 7.65 2.39 -27.19
CA GLY A 30 6.99 3.51 -27.89
C GLY A 30 7.96 4.45 -28.59
N GLU A 31 9.13 4.67 -28.00
CA GLU A 31 10.19 5.50 -28.58
C GLU A 31 10.84 4.83 -29.80
N LYS A 32 10.98 3.50 -29.79
CA LYS A 32 11.49 2.73 -30.94
C LYS A 32 10.46 2.54 -32.06
N SER A 33 9.18 2.47 -31.72
CA SER A 33 8.08 2.27 -32.68
C SER A 33 7.47 3.57 -33.21
N GLY A 34 7.83 4.72 -32.64
CA GLY A 34 7.20 6.02 -32.95
C GLY A 34 5.85 6.24 -32.26
N GLU A 35 5.38 5.27 -31.47
CA GLU A 35 4.08 5.27 -30.78
C GLU A 35 4.23 5.69 -29.30
N LEU A 36 5.02 6.74 -29.04
CA LEU A 36 5.29 7.25 -27.69
C LEU A 36 4.02 7.68 -26.95
N GLY A 37 3.10 8.37 -27.64
CA GLY A 37 1.85 8.86 -27.05
C GLY A 37 0.99 7.74 -26.48
N PRO A 38 0.58 6.74 -27.30
CA PRO A 38 -0.21 5.61 -26.83
C PRO A 38 0.47 4.79 -25.72
N MET A 39 1.80 4.62 -25.80
CA MET A 39 2.53 3.86 -24.78
C MET A 39 2.65 4.60 -23.44
N LEU A 40 2.70 5.93 -23.45
CA LEU A 40 2.65 6.74 -22.23
C LEU A 40 1.30 6.65 -21.52
N VAL A 41 0.20 6.62 -22.27
CA VAL A 41 -1.15 6.42 -21.70
C VAL A 41 -1.24 5.03 -21.06
N ALA A 42 -0.82 4.00 -21.78
CA ALA A 42 -0.84 2.63 -21.24
C ALA A 42 0.07 2.48 -20.01
N ALA A 43 1.21 3.17 -19.96
CA ALA A 43 2.07 3.20 -18.78
C ALA A 43 1.41 3.89 -17.57
N ALA A 44 0.69 5.00 -17.79
CA ALA A 44 -0.08 5.67 -16.74
C ALA A 44 -1.18 4.76 -16.17
N ASP A 45 -1.92 4.06 -17.04
CA ASP A 45 -2.95 3.10 -16.63
C ASP A 45 -2.36 1.94 -15.81
N THR A 46 -1.17 1.46 -16.17
CA THR A 46 -0.48 0.41 -15.39
C THR A 46 -0.08 0.93 -14.00
N TYR A 47 0.45 2.14 -13.92
CA TYR A 47 0.84 2.75 -12.65
C TYR A 47 -0.36 2.98 -11.72
N GLU A 48 -1.48 3.46 -12.28
CA GLU A 48 -2.72 3.67 -11.52
C GLU A 48 -3.26 2.36 -10.96
N LYS A 49 -3.23 1.27 -11.74
CA LYS A 49 -3.64 -0.07 -11.29
C LYS A 49 -2.75 -0.61 -10.18
N GLU A 50 -1.44 -0.44 -10.27
CA GLU A 50 -0.51 -0.85 -9.20
C GLU A 50 -0.77 -0.05 -7.92
N LEU A 51 -1.02 1.25 -8.04
CA LEU A 51 -1.36 2.12 -6.92
C LEU A 51 -2.68 1.68 -6.27
N GLU A 52 -3.74 1.46 -7.06
CA GLU A 52 -5.04 1.03 -6.56
C GLU A 52 -4.95 -0.34 -5.87
N ALA A 53 -4.19 -1.28 -6.45
CA ALA A 53 -3.94 -2.59 -5.83
C ALA A 53 -3.20 -2.46 -4.50
N GLY A 54 -2.19 -1.58 -4.42
CA GLY A 54 -1.46 -1.29 -3.19
C GLY A 54 -2.33 -0.66 -2.11
N ILE A 55 -3.17 0.31 -2.48
CA ILE A 55 -4.16 0.94 -1.60
C ILE A 55 -5.12 -0.14 -1.08
N LYS A 56 -5.71 -0.94 -1.97
CA LYS A 56 -6.66 -1.99 -1.60
C LYS A 56 -6.05 -3.03 -0.67
N ALA A 57 -4.81 -3.45 -0.90
CA ALA A 57 -4.10 -4.36 -0.02
C ALA A 57 -3.86 -3.74 1.37
N THR A 58 -3.47 -2.46 1.41
CA THR A 58 -3.23 -1.71 2.66
C THR A 58 -4.52 -1.58 3.47
N LEU A 59 -5.64 -1.21 2.82
CA LEU A 59 -6.94 -1.16 3.48
C LEU A 59 -7.44 -2.55 3.89
N GLY A 60 -7.19 -3.58 3.08
CA GLY A 60 -7.60 -4.96 3.39
C GLY A 60 -6.96 -5.51 4.67
N MET A 61 -5.74 -5.07 5.02
CA MET A 61 -5.10 -5.43 6.29
C MET A 61 -5.58 -4.55 7.47
N LEU A 62 -6.15 -3.38 7.21
CA LEU A 62 -6.70 -2.50 8.22
C LEU A 62 -7.95 -3.09 8.88
N GLU A 63 -8.82 -3.77 8.11
CA GLU A 63 -10.03 -4.42 8.62
C GLU A 63 -9.77 -5.43 9.76
N PRO A 64 -8.91 -6.46 9.61
CA PRO A 64 -8.62 -7.39 10.69
C PRO A 64 -7.93 -6.71 11.88
N LEU A 65 -7.11 -5.68 11.63
CA LEU A 65 -6.47 -4.90 12.69
C LEU A 65 -7.51 -4.22 13.60
N LEU A 66 -8.54 -3.62 13.01
CA LEU A 66 -9.62 -2.98 13.78
C LEU A 66 -10.38 -3.98 14.66
N ILE A 67 -10.64 -5.20 14.15
CA ILE A 67 -11.30 -6.26 14.91
C ILE A 67 -10.44 -6.70 16.10
N VAL A 68 -9.13 -6.89 15.89
CA VAL A 68 -8.19 -7.26 16.95
C VAL A 68 -8.15 -6.17 18.03
N VAL A 69 -8.03 -4.90 17.64
CA VAL A 69 -8.02 -3.77 18.59
C VAL A 69 -9.32 -3.72 19.38
N MET A 70 -10.47 -3.88 18.72
CA MET A 70 -11.76 -3.89 19.40
C MET A 70 -11.89 -5.08 20.37
N GLY A 71 -11.40 -6.25 19.99
CA GLY A 71 -11.35 -7.42 20.87
C GLY A 71 -10.51 -7.17 22.13
N VAL A 72 -9.35 -6.52 21.99
CA VAL A 72 -8.49 -6.13 23.12
C VAL A 72 -9.20 -5.13 24.03
N VAL A 73 -9.83 -4.09 23.47
CA VAL A 73 -10.56 -3.07 24.24
C VAL A 73 -11.69 -3.71 25.04
N VAL A 74 -12.52 -4.54 24.39
CA VAL A 74 -13.63 -5.22 25.06
C VAL A 74 -13.12 -6.19 26.12
N GLY A 75 -12.10 -6.99 25.82
CA GLY A 75 -11.48 -7.90 26.78
C GLY A 75 -10.91 -7.17 27.99
N PHE A 76 -10.27 -6.03 27.79
CA PHE A 76 -9.76 -5.19 28.87
C PHE A 76 -10.89 -4.66 29.77
N ILE A 77 -11.99 -4.18 29.19
CA ILE A 77 -13.16 -3.71 29.95
C ILE A 77 -13.76 -4.85 30.78
N VAL A 78 -13.91 -6.05 30.20
CA VAL A 78 -14.44 -7.21 30.90
C VAL A 78 -13.57 -7.57 32.10
N LEU A 79 -12.25 -7.63 31.92
CA LEU A 79 -11.31 -7.91 33.03
C LEU A 79 -11.36 -6.83 34.12
N ALA A 80 -11.44 -5.56 33.72
CA ALA A 80 -11.53 -4.44 34.65
C ALA A 80 -12.79 -4.49 35.54
N ILE A 81 -13.88 -5.09 35.05
CA ILE A 81 -15.12 -5.27 35.81
C ILE A 81 -15.11 -6.58 36.62
N LEU A 82 -14.60 -7.68 36.05
CA LEU A 82 -14.61 -8.99 36.70
C LEU A 82 -13.68 -9.06 37.92
N LEU A 83 -12.51 -8.44 37.87
CA LEU A 83 -11.56 -8.44 38.99
C LEU A 83 -12.16 -7.88 40.29
N PRO A 84 -12.70 -6.64 40.32
CA PRO A 84 -13.31 -6.11 41.54
C PRO A 84 -14.53 -6.90 41.99
N LEU A 85 -15.29 -7.50 41.07
CA LEU A 85 -16.39 -8.41 41.43
C LEU A 85 -15.90 -9.64 42.19
N PHE A 86 -14.77 -10.23 41.79
CA PHE A 86 -14.18 -11.37 42.50
C PHE A 86 -13.67 -10.97 43.89
N GLU A 87 -13.03 -9.81 44.02
CA GLU A 87 -12.60 -9.29 45.33
C GLU A 87 -13.78 -9.08 46.28
N LEU A 88 -14.88 -8.50 45.80
CA LEU A 88 -16.09 -8.32 46.60
C LEU A 88 -16.70 -9.65 47.05
N ASN A 89 -16.72 -10.67 46.19
CA ASN A 89 -17.29 -11.97 46.55
C ASN A 89 -16.44 -12.71 47.60
N GLN A 90 -15.11 -12.52 47.60
CA GLN A 90 -14.21 -13.09 48.60
C GLN A 90 -14.31 -12.39 49.96
N VAL A 91 -14.69 -11.11 50.01
CA VAL A 91 -14.90 -10.38 51.27
C VAL A 91 -16.21 -10.79 51.96
N VAL A 92 -17.21 -11.23 51.19
CA VAL A 92 -18.55 -11.58 51.70
C VAL A 92 -18.65 -13.04 52.18
N THR A 93 -17.72 -13.92 51.76
CA THR A 93 -17.64 -15.32 52.21
C THR A 93 -16.61 -15.47 53.33
#